data_AF-A0A527IID0-F1
#
_entry.id   AF-A0A527IID0-F1
#
_cell.length_a   1.000
_cell.length_b   1.000
_cell.length_c   1.000
_cell.angle_alpha   90.00
_cell.angle_beta   90.00
_cell.angle_gamma   90.00
#
_symmetry.space_group_name_H-M   'P 1'
#
loop_
_entity.id
_entity.type
_entity.pdbx_description
1 polymer ?
#
loop_
_entity_poly.entity_id
_entity_poly.type
_entity_poly.pdbx_seq_one_letter_code
_entity_poly.pdbx_strand_id
1 'polypeptide(L)'
;ASRILLEEIGLRVVGNWSGDATLAEIERAPKAKLNLIHCYRSMNYICRHMEEKYGVAWMEYNFFGPSQIEASLRNIAKHFGPEIEEKTEKVIAKYRPLVDAVIAKYLSRLEGNTVMLYVGGLRPRHVVTAYEDLGMVIVGTGYEFAHSDDYQRTGHYVKNGTLIYDDVTGYELEKFIEGIRPNLVGSGIKEKYPVQKMGIPFRQMHSWDYSGPYHGYDGFAIFARDVDLAINNPVWDLFHAPWKRSRGDERAMAAE
;
A
#
# COMPACT_ATOMS: atom_id res chain seq x y z
N ALA A 1 -3.80 10.40 10.30
CA ALA A 1 -4.73 9.79 9.33
C ALA A 1 -5.42 8.52 9.84
N SER A 2 -4.72 7.52 10.40
CA SER A 2 -5.40 6.33 10.95
C SER A 2 -6.13 6.57 12.27
N ARG A 3 -5.50 7.30 13.20
CA ARG A 3 -6.01 7.55 14.56
C ARG A 3 -7.38 8.21 14.58
N ILE A 4 -7.60 9.22 13.73
CA ILE A 4 -8.89 9.94 13.65
C ILE A 4 -10.04 8.98 13.33
N LEU A 5 -9.85 7.99 12.44
CA LEU A 5 -10.90 7.03 12.11
C LEU A 5 -11.27 6.14 13.31
N LEU A 6 -10.28 5.71 14.09
CA LEU A 6 -10.51 4.91 15.30
C LEU A 6 -11.24 5.73 16.38
N GLU A 7 -10.86 7.00 16.54
CA GLU A 7 -11.51 7.91 17.49
C GLU A 7 -12.94 8.29 17.05
N GLU A 8 -13.17 8.49 15.75
CA GLU A 8 -14.51 8.79 15.22
C GLU A 8 -15.51 7.64 15.37
N ILE A 9 -15.06 6.38 15.28
CA ILE A 9 -15.94 5.23 15.58
C ILE A 9 -16.18 5.05 17.09
N GLY A 10 -15.60 5.90 17.93
CA GLY A 10 -15.83 5.95 19.38
C GLY A 10 -14.80 5.20 20.23
N LEU A 11 -13.66 4.79 19.65
CA LEU A 11 -12.58 4.18 20.42
C LEU A 11 -11.66 5.25 21.01
N ARG A 12 -11.03 4.92 22.14
CA ARG A 12 -9.96 5.76 22.71
C ARG A 12 -8.61 5.14 22.37
N VAL A 13 -7.84 5.81 21.51
CA VAL A 13 -6.46 5.38 21.19
C VAL A 13 -5.55 5.72 22.37
N VAL A 14 -5.08 4.67 23.06
CA VAL A 14 -4.29 4.78 24.30
C VAL A 14 -2.82 5.14 24.00
N GLY A 15 -2.33 4.77 22.82
CA GLY A 15 -1.01 5.07 22.29
C GLY A 15 -0.84 4.51 20.88
N ASN A 16 0.21 4.95 20.17
CA ASN A 16 0.62 4.50 18.84
C ASN A 16 2.07 4.05 18.90
N TRP A 17 2.43 2.97 18.20
CA TRP A 17 3.76 2.37 18.29
C TRP A 17 4.42 2.34 16.89
N SER A 18 5.50 3.09 16.64
CA SER A 18 6.12 4.15 17.46
C SER A 18 6.12 5.54 16.80
N GLY A 19 5.52 5.69 15.62
CA GLY A 19 5.45 6.99 14.95
C GLY A 19 4.64 7.97 15.78
N ASP A 20 5.25 9.10 16.17
CA ASP A 20 4.68 10.14 17.06
C ASP A 20 4.30 9.65 18.47
N ALA A 21 4.98 8.62 18.98
CA ALA A 21 4.72 8.07 20.31
C ALA A 21 5.51 8.80 21.40
N THR A 22 4.90 8.95 22.57
CA THR A 22 5.63 9.28 23.82
C THR A 22 5.99 8.01 24.60
N LEU A 23 7.04 8.08 25.43
CA LEU A 23 7.39 6.98 26.35
C LEU A 23 6.20 6.61 27.26
N ALA A 24 5.46 7.61 27.74
CA ALA A 24 4.29 7.39 28.60
C ALA A 24 3.19 6.59 27.90
N GLU A 25 2.99 6.76 26.58
CA GLU A 25 2.06 5.95 25.78
C GLU A 25 2.51 4.50 25.62
N ILE A 26 3.81 4.26 25.54
CA ILE A 26 4.41 2.93 25.50
C ILE A 26 4.21 2.23 26.86
N GLU A 27 4.56 2.91 27.96
CA GLU A 27 4.45 2.35 29.31
C GLU A 27 3.02 1.99 29.72
N ARG A 28 2.03 2.76 29.25
CA ARG A 28 0.60 2.51 29.52
C ARG A 28 -0.05 1.52 28.56
N ALA A 29 0.62 1.08 27.49
CA ALA A 29 0.04 0.17 26.50
C ALA A 29 -0.55 -1.13 27.11
N PRO A 30 0.03 -1.74 28.17
CA PRO A 30 -0.57 -2.89 28.85
C PRO A 30 -1.95 -2.64 29.47
N LYS A 31 -2.42 -1.39 29.52
CA LYS A 31 -3.76 -1.03 30.01
C LYS A 31 -4.81 -0.96 28.90
N ALA A 32 -4.41 -1.14 27.63
CA ALA A 32 -5.33 -1.18 26.50
C ALA A 32 -6.22 -2.44 26.54
N LYS A 33 -7.34 -2.40 25.80
CA LYS A 33 -8.26 -3.53 25.67
C LYS A 33 -7.96 -4.42 24.46
N LEU A 34 -7.31 -3.87 23.44
CA LEU A 34 -7.00 -4.53 22.19
C LEU A 34 -5.80 -3.83 21.56
N ASN A 35 -4.83 -4.61 21.07
CA ASN A 35 -3.73 -4.14 20.25
C ASN A 35 -4.10 -4.24 18.77
N LEU A 36 -4.10 -3.12 18.07
CA LEU A 36 -4.31 -3.09 16.61
C LEU A 36 -2.94 -3.08 15.94
N ILE A 37 -2.55 -4.19 15.31
CA ILE A 37 -1.24 -4.31 14.64
C ILE A 37 -1.38 -4.07 13.14
N HIS A 38 -0.85 -2.93 12.67
CA HIS A 38 -0.77 -2.65 11.23
C HIS A 38 0.44 -3.36 10.62
N CYS A 39 1.64 -3.12 11.15
CA CYS A 39 2.86 -3.77 10.68
C CYS A 39 3.16 -5.05 11.45
N TYR A 40 2.57 -6.16 10.97
CA TYR A 40 2.80 -7.50 11.53
C TYR A 40 4.28 -7.83 11.69
N ARG A 41 5.09 -7.73 10.62
CA ARG A 41 6.50 -8.13 10.63
C ARG A 41 7.31 -7.48 11.75
N SER A 42 7.10 -6.20 12.02
CA SER A 42 7.90 -5.45 13.01
C SER A 42 7.45 -5.60 14.45
N MET A 43 6.16 -5.82 14.70
CA MET A 43 5.57 -5.68 16.04
C MET A 43 4.80 -6.92 16.52
N ASN A 44 4.77 -8.02 15.75
CA ASN A 44 4.09 -9.24 16.20
C ASN A 44 4.69 -9.79 17.50
N TYR A 45 6.01 -9.64 17.70
CA TYR A 45 6.71 -10.10 18.90
C TYR A 45 6.15 -9.48 20.18
N ILE A 46 6.01 -8.14 20.20
CA ILE A 46 5.49 -7.44 21.37
C ILE A 46 3.98 -7.66 21.54
N CYS A 47 3.24 -7.83 20.44
CA CYS A 47 1.81 -8.17 20.53
C CYS A 47 1.59 -9.53 21.19
N ARG A 48 2.35 -10.56 20.78
CA ARG A 48 2.34 -11.90 21.40
C ARG A 48 2.75 -11.82 22.88
N HIS A 49 3.82 -11.08 23.18
CA HIS A 49 4.24 -10.88 24.57
C HIS A 49 3.17 -10.19 25.43
N MET A 50 2.48 -9.18 24.90
CA MET A 50 1.43 -8.47 25.63
C MET A 50 0.18 -9.33 25.84
N GLU A 51 -0.13 -10.21 24.90
CA GLU A 51 -1.18 -11.22 25.04
C GLU A 51 -0.81 -12.23 26.15
N GLU A 52 0.38 -12.81 26.12
CA GLU A 52 0.85 -13.79 27.11
C GLU A 52 0.97 -13.21 28.52
N LYS A 53 1.57 -12.01 28.65
CA LYS A 53 1.91 -11.42 29.95
C LYS A 53 0.78 -10.61 30.57
N TYR A 54 0.00 -9.91 29.75
CA TYR A 54 -1.01 -8.96 30.23
C TYR A 54 -2.44 -9.32 29.78
N GLY A 55 -2.62 -10.38 28.98
CA GLY A 55 -3.93 -10.77 28.45
C GLY A 55 -4.50 -9.79 27.42
N VAL A 56 -3.65 -8.94 26.81
CA VAL A 56 -4.10 -7.96 25.82
C VAL A 56 -4.10 -8.62 24.44
N ALA A 57 -5.29 -9.00 23.97
CA ALA A 57 -5.49 -9.55 22.64
C ALA A 57 -5.00 -8.58 21.54
N TRP A 58 -4.71 -9.12 20.36
CA TRP A 58 -4.29 -8.33 19.20
C TRP A 58 -4.96 -8.80 17.91
N MET A 59 -5.10 -7.90 16.94
CA MET A 59 -5.59 -8.23 15.60
C MET A 59 -4.87 -7.43 14.52
N GLU A 60 -4.65 -8.07 13.37
CA GLU A 60 -4.13 -7.41 12.17
C GLU A 60 -5.21 -6.52 11.54
N TYR A 61 -4.80 -5.38 10.99
CA TYR A 61 -5.69 -4.49 10.24
C TYR A 61 -4.92 -3.76 9.12
N ASN A 62 -5.66 -3.27 8.11
CA ASN A 62 -5.08 -2.60 6.96
C ASN A 62 -5.87 -1.34 6.57
N PHE A 63 -5.22 -0.17 6.64
CA PHE A 63 -5.80 1.13 6.27
C PHE A 63 -5.27 1.70 4.93
N PHE A 64 -4.86 0.84 3.99
CA PHE A 64 -4.57 1.26 2.61
C PHE A 64 -5.75 0.95 1.70
N GLY A 65 -6.36 2.00 1.11
CA GLY A 65 -7.49 1.88 0.19
C GLY A 65 -8.83 1.71 0.90
N PRO A 66 -9.93 2.26 0.35
CA PRO A 66 -11.24 2.25 0.97
C PRO A 66 -11.73 0.84 1.31
N SER A 67 -11.50 -0.15 0.44
CA SER A 67 -11.99 -1.52 0.66
C SER A 67 -11.41 -2.15 1.93
N GLN A 68 -10.10 -1.99 2.16
CA GLN A 68 -9.44 -2.51 3.36
C GLN A 68 -9.73 -1.66 4.60
N ILE A 69 -9.85 -0.34 4.44
CA ILE A 69 -10.25 0.55 5.55
C ILE A 69 -11.61 0.12 6.09
N GLU A 70 -12.61 -0.06 5.22
CA GLU A 70 -13.96 -0.47 5.60
C GLU A 70 -13.97 -1.86 6.27
N ALA A 71 -13.30 -2.85 5.67
CA ALA A 71 -13.19 -4.18 6.24
C ALA A 71 -12.53 -4.18 7.62
N SER A 72 -11.44 -3.41 7.76
CA SER A 72 -10.70 -3.27 9.01
C SER A 72 -11.53 -2.60 10.09
N LEU A 73 -12.21 -1.48 9.79
CA LEU A 73 -13.06 -0.79 10.75
C LEU A 73 -14.19 -1.70 11.25
N ARG A 74 -14.87 -2.41 10.34
CA ARG A 74 -15.93 -3.38 10.70
C ARG A 74 -15.40 -4.50 11.59
N ASN A 75 -14.22 -5.06 11.29
CA ASN A 75 -13.64 -6.13 12.09
C ASN A 75 -13.17 -5.63 13.47
N ILE A 76 -12.65 -4.41 13.56
CA ILE A 76 -12.31 -3.78 14.83
C ILE A 76 -13.57 -3.56 15.66
N ALA A 77 -14.63 -3.01 15.07
CA ALA A 77 -15.87 -2.68 15.75
C ALA A 77 -16.54 -3.88 16.42
N LYS A 78 -16.53 -5.07 15.77
CA LYS A 78 -17.04 -6.33 16.32
C LYS A 78 -16.46 -6.70 17.69
N HIS A 79 -15.25 -6.25 18.01
CA HIS A 79 -14.63 -6.51 19.32
C HIS A 79 -15.22 -5.67 20.45
N PHE A 80 -15.92 -4.58 20.13
CA PHE A 80 -16.45 -3.62 21.10
C PHE A 80 -17.98 -3.59 21.16
N GLY A 81 -18.66 -4.25 20.21
CA GLY A 81 -20.10 -4.49 20.24
C GLY A 81 -20.95 -3.48 19.45
N PRO A 82 -22.29 -3.63 19.52
CA PRO A 82 -23.23 -3.00 18.58
C PRO A 82 -23.14 -1.47 18.49
N GLU A 83 -22.83 -0.78 19.59
CA GLU A 83 -22.70 0.68 19.59
C GLU A 83 -21.55 1.16 18.69
N ILE A 84 -20.41 0.46 18.74
CA ILE A 84 -19.23 0.80 17.93
C ILE A 84 -19.42 0.36 16.48
N GLU A 85 -20.15 -0.75 16.24
CA GLU A 85 -20.55 -1.18 14.90
C GLU A 85 -21.45 -0.13 14.23
N GLU A 86 -22.44 0.41 14.94
CA GLU A 86 -23.32 1.47 14.40
C GLU A 86 -22.53 2.75 14.09
N LYS A 87 -21.63 3.19 15.00
CA LYS A 87 -20.75 4.33 14.75
C LYS A 87 -19.82 4.09 13.56
N THR A 88 -19.36 2.85 13.38
CA THR A 88 -18.51 2.46 12.25
C THR A 88 -19.22 2.66 10.92
N GLU A 89 -20.46 2.19 10.77
CA GLU A 89 -21.20 2.39 9.52
C GLU A 89 -21.51 3.88 9.26
N LYS A 90 -21.75 4.68 10.31
CA LYS A 90 -21.89 6.15 10.18
C LYS A 90 -20.60 6.80 9.66
N VAL A 91 -19.43 6.38 10.16
CA VAL A 91 -18.13 6.88 9.68
C VAL A 91 -17.87 6.45 8.24
N ILE A 92 -18.14 5.20 7.89
CA ILE A 92 -18.01 4.71 6.51
C ILE A 92 -18.90 5.53 5.56
N ALA A 93 -20.17 5.73 5.92
CA ALA A 93 -21.10 6.56 5.15
C ALA A 93 -20.66 8.01 5.02
N LYS A 94 -20.08 8.61 6.08
CA LYS A 94 -19.53 9.97 6.08
C LYS A 94 -18.41 10.13 5.04
N TYR A 95 -17.52 9.14 4.90
CA TYR A 95 -16.39 9.22 3.97
C TYR A 95 -16.71 8.72 2.55
N ARG A 96 -17.84 8.03 2.36
CA ARG A 96 -18.25 7.49 1.05
C ARG A 96 -18.24 8.54 -0.08
N PRO A 97 -18.79 9.76 0.09
CA PRO A 97 -18.72 10.77 -0.97
C PRO A 97 -17.30 11.19 -1.35
N LEU A 98 -16.37 11.22 -0.40
CA LEU A 98 -14.96 11.52 -0.67
C LEU A 98 -14.33 10.40 -1.50
N VAL A 99 -14.57 9.14 -1.14
CA VAL A 99 -14.05 8.00 -1.90
C VAL A 99 -14.63 7.97 -3.32
N ASP A 100 -15.93 8.19 -3.46
CA ASP A 100 -16.61 8.22 -4.76
C ASP A 100 -16.03 9.32 -5.65
N ALA A 101 -15.77 10.51 -5.10
CA ALA A 101 -15.14 11.60 -5.83
C ALA A 101 -13.69 11.27 -6.27
N VAL A 102 -12.91 10.58 -5.43
CA VAL A 102 -11.56 10.13 -5.77
C VAL A 102 -11.61 9.09 -6.91
N ILE A 103 -12.49 8.08 -6.79
CA ILE A 103 -12.65 7.05 -7.82
C ILE A 103 -13.12 7.68 -9.13
N ALA A 104 -14.16 8.52 -9.10
CA ALA A 104 -14.69 9.19 -10.29
C ALA A 104 -13.63 10.03 -11.01
N LYS A 105 -12.67 10.60 -10.27
CA LYS A 105 -11.60 11.41 -10.85
C LYS A 105 -10.46 10.57 -11.43
N TYR A 106 -10.04 9.49 -10.78
CA TYR A 106 -8.78 8.81 -11.09
C TYR A 106 -8.94 7.41 -11.72
N LEU A 107 -10.09 6.73 -11.56
CA LEU A 107 -10.26 5.35 -12.04
C LEU A 107 -10.01 5.24 -13.55
N SER A 108 -10.68 6.04 -14.38
CA SER A 108 -10.53 5.99 -15.84
C SER A 108 -9.13 6.36 -16.33
N ARG A 109 -8.30 6.98 -15.49
CA ARG A 109 -6.92 7.39 -15.79
C ARG A 109 -5.91 6.33 -15.39
N LEU A 110 -6.31 5.36 -14.58
CA LEU A 110 -5.45 4.37 -13.94
C LEU A 110 -5.85 2.93 -14.25
N GLU A 111 -7.10 2.68 -14.61
CA GLU A 111 -7.65 1.36 -14.87
C GLU A 111 -6.82 0.58 -15.89
N GLY A 112 -6.54 -0.69 -15.57
CA GLY A 112 -5.74 -1.59 -16.39
C GLY A 112 -4.23 -1.40 -16.29
N ASN A 113 -3.73 -0.31 -15.68
CA ASN A 113 -2.29 -0.12 -15.52
C ASN A 113 -1.70 -1.17 -14.58
N THR A 114 -0.55 -1.69 -15.00
CA THR A 114 0.19 -2.74 -14.28
C THR A 114 1.23 -2.16 -13.34
N VAL A 115 1.41 -2.78 -12.17
CA VAL A 115 2.31 -2.31 -11.12
C VAL A 115 3.22 -3.44 -10.65
N MET A 116 4.51 -3.13 -10.46
CA MET A 116 5.45 -3.98 -9.71
C MET A 116 5.85 -3.33 -8.39
N LEU A 117 5.92 -4.12 -7.31
CA LEU A 117 6.21 -3.65 -5.95
C LEU A 117 7.43 -4.34 -5.34
N TYR A 118 8.39 -3.58 -4.83
CA TYR A 118 9.49 -4.12 -4.03
C TYR A 118 9.78 -3.23 -2.82
N VAL A 119 9.49 -3.70 -1.61
CA VAL A 119 9.58 -2.91 -0.37
C VAL A 119 10.08 -3.81 0.76
N GLY A 120 10.03 -3.38 2.02
CA GLY A 120 10.49 -4.13 3.19
C GLY A 120 9.67 -5.38 3.55
N GLY A 121 8.87 -5.33 4.63
CA GLY A 121 8.22 -6.53 5.21
C GLY A 121 6.71 -6.50 5.37
N LEU A 122 6.00 -5.51 4.81
CA LEU A 122 4.55 -5.35 5.00
C LEU A 122 3.85 -4.82 3.75
N ARG A 123 4.28 -3.64 3.31
CA ARG A 123 3.63 -2.87 2.24
C ARG A 123 3.46 -3.65 0.92
N PRO A 124 4.36 -4.57 0.49
CA PRO A 124 4.20 -5.28 -0.77
C PRO A 124 2.88 -6.07 -0.91
N ARG A 125 2.27 -6.53 0.21
CA ARG A 125 0.88 -7.02 0.22
C ARG A 125 -0.14 -5.95 0.64
N HIS A 126 0.20 -5.12 1.63
CA HIS A 126 -0.78 -4.24 2.27
C HIS A 126 -1.33 -3.16 1.33
N VAL A 127 -0.56 -2.71 0.33
CA VAL A 127 -1.01 -1.67 -0.60
C VAL A 127 -1.73 -2.21 -1.83
N VAL A 128 -1.75 -3.53 -2.03
CA VAL A 128 -2.31 -4.16 -3.24
C VAL A 128 -3.75 -3.72 -3.48
N THR A 129 -4.61 -3.84 -2.47
CA THR A 129 -6.03 -3.48 -2.61
C THR A 129 -6.23 -1.98 -2.90
N ALA A 130 -5.35 -1.09 -2.44
CA ALA A 130 -5.44 0.34 -2.77
C ALA A 130 -5.19 0.60 -4.26
N TYR A 131 -4.30 -0.17 -4.90
CA TYR A 131 -4.13 -0.14 -6.35
C TYR A 131 -5.35 -0.73 -7.06
N GLU A 132 -5.89 -1.85 -6.57
CA GLU A 132 -7.09 -2.48 -7.14
C GLU A 132 -8.35 -1.60 -7.03
N ASP A 133 -8.48 -0.83 -5.95
CA ASP A 133 -9.54 0.18 -5.76
C ASP A 133 -9.47 1.30 -6.82
N LEU A 134 -8.35 1.44 -7.54
CA LEU A 134 -8.14 2.33 -8.69
C LEU A 134 -8.09 1.58 -10.02
N GLY A 135 -8.53 0.32 -10.06
CA GLY A 135 -8.58 -0.51 -11.27
C GLY A 135 -7.21 -1.00 -11.77
N MET A 136 -6.15 -0.84 -10.97
CA MET A 136 -4.79 -1.24 -11.36
C MET A 136 -4.52 -2.71 -11.03
N VAL A 137 -3.50 -3.28 -11.68
CA VAL A 137 -3.17 -4.71 -11.56
C VAL A 137 -1.74 -4.89 -11.03
N ILE A 138 -1.60 -5.54 -9.88
CA ILE A 138 -0.28 -5.93 -9.37
C ILE A 138 0.19 -7.15 -10.16
N VAL A 139 1.26 -7.00 -10.94
CA VAL A 139 1.85 -8.06 -11.78
C VAL A 139 3.14 -8.64 -11.18
N GLY A 140 3.73 -7.94 -10.22
CA GLY A 140 4.82 -8.46 -9.42
C GLY A 140 4.89 -7.81 -8.05
N THR A 141 5.24 -8.57 -7.02
CA THR A 141 5.44 -8.03 -5.68
C THR A 141 6.52 -8.79 -4.93
N GLY A 142 7.24 -8.12 -4.03
CA GLY A 142 8.28 -8.78 -3.26
C GLY A 142 8.80 -7.97 -2.10
N TYR A 143 9.64 -8.63 -1.30
CA TYR A 143 10.05 -8.18 0.01
C TYR A 143 11.57 -8.26 0.18
N GLU A 144 12.14 -7.26 0.85
CA GLU A 144 13.56 -7.29 1.27
C GLU A 144 13.78 -8.30 2.41
N PHE A 145 12.82 -8.43 3.34
CA PHE A 145 13.04 -9.17 4.61
C PHE A 145 11.76 -9.77 5.22
N ALA A 146 10.76 -10.08 4.40
CA ALA A 146 9.58 -10.81 4.88
C ALA A 146 9.95 -12.23 5.32
N HIS A 147 9.14 -12.82 6.21
CA HIS A 147 9.29 -14.24 6.57
C HIS A 147 8.19 -15.07 5.91
N SER A 148 8.27 -16.40 6.00
CA SER A 148 7.29 -17.31 5.39
C SER A 148 5.84 -17.01 5.79
N ASP A 149 5.60 -16.50 6.99
CA ASP A 149 4.27 -16.13 7.48
C ASP A 149 3.69 -14.88 6.77
N ASP A 150 4.55 -13.97 6.32
CA ASP A 150 4.16 -12.85 5.45
C ASP A 150 3.85 -13.32 4.03
N TYR A 151 4.60 -14.29 3.50
CA TYR A 151 4.34 -14.90 2.18
C TYR A 151 3.01 -15.67 2.15
N GLN A 152 2.69 -16.42 3.21
CA GLN A 152 1.38 -17.06 3.36
C GLN A 152 0.23 -16.05 3.29
N ARG A 153 0.39 -14.88 3.94
CA ARG A 153 -0.60 -13.80 3.88
C ARG A 153 -0.69 -13.18 2.49
N THR A 154 0.43 -13.07 1.79
CA THR A 154 0.52 -12.41 0.47
C THR A 154 -0.38 -13.08 -0.57
N GLY A 155 -0.51 -14.41 -0.54
CA GLY A 155 -1.36 -15.15 -1.46
C GLY A 155 -2.84 -14.75 -1.43
N HIS A 156 -3.32 -14.14 -0.34
CA HIS A 156 -4.70 -13.63 -0.25
C HIS A 156 -4.90 -12.28 -0.95
N TYR A 157 -3.81 -11.56 -1.24
CA TYR A 157 -3.86 -10.22 -1.85
C TYR A 157 -3.58 -10.26 -3.35
N VAL A 158 -2.80 -11.22 -3.83
CA VAL A 158 -2.34 -11.23 -5.23
C VAL A 158 -3.07 -12.28 -6.06
N LYS A 159 -3.18 -12.02 -7.37
CA LYS A 159 -3.84 -12.91 -8.33
C LYS A 159 -2.89 -14.01 -8.81
N ASN A 160 -3.46 -15.12 -9.28
CA ASN A 160 -2.68 -16.17 -9.94
C ASN A 160 -1.89 -15.60 -11.12
N GLY A 161 -0.62 -15.99 -11.23
CA GLY A 161 0.30 -15.47 -12.26
C GLY A 161 1.08 -14.21 -11.85
N THR A 162 0.85 -13.66 -10.66
CA THR A 162 1.68 -12.57 -10.11
C THR A 162 3.08 -13.10 -9.79
N LEU A 163 4.13 -12.42 -10.27
CA LEU A 163 5.51 -12.75 -9.92
C LEU A 163 5.80 -12.39 -8.46
N ILE A 164 6.34 -13.33 -7.67
CA ILE A 164 6.74 -13.09 -6.28
C ILE A 164 8.25 -13.27 -6.16
N TYR A 165 8.93 -12.31 -5.52
CA TYR A 165 10.37 -12.36 -5.30
C TYR A 165 10.74 -11.98 -3.85
N ASP A 166 11.71 -12.69 -3.30
CA ASP A 166 12.28 -12.52 -1.95
C ASP A 166 13.74 -12.09 -2.10
N ASP A 167 14.14 -11.06 -1.36
CA ASP A 167 15.50 -10.49 -1.41
C ASP A 167 16.03 -10.33 -2.84
N VAL A 168 15.19 -9.74 -3.71
CA VAL A 168 15.49 -9.66 -5.14
C VAL A 168 16.78 -8.89 -5.36
N THR A 169 17.69 -9.47 -6.14
CA THR A 169 18.93 -8.78 -6.49
C THR A 169 18.64 -7.62 -7.44
N GLY A 170 19.52 -6.63 -7.47
CA GLY A 170 19.39 -5.52 -8.43
C GLY A 170 19.31 -5.98 -9.89
N TYR A 171 20.07 -7.03 -10.24
CA TYR A 171 20.06 -7.64 -11.57
C TYR A 171 18.71 -8.28 -11.90
N GLU A 172 18.17 -9.11 -10.99
CA GLU A 172 16.88 -9.78 -11.20
C GLU A 172 15.75 -8.75 -11.33
N LEU A 173 15.70 -7.76 -10.44
CA LEU A 173 14.66 -6.73 -10.47
C LEU A 173 14.70 -5.94 -11.78
N GLU A 174 15.88 -5.55 -12.24
CA GLU A 174 16.06 -4.90 -13.54
C GLU A 174 15.56 -5.79 -14.68
N LYS A 175 15.95 -7.07 -14.71
CA LYS A 175 15.54 -8.01 -15.77
C LYS A 175 14.03 -8.27 -15.75
N PHE A 176 13.41 -8.37 -14.59
CA PHE A 176 11.96 -8.51 -14.47
C PHE A 176 11.24 -7.25 -14.97
N ILE A 177 11.71 -6.07 -14.61
CA ILE A 177 11.14 -4.80 -15.07
C ILE A 177 11.30 -4.63 -16.59
N GLU A 178 12.44 -5.01 -17.16
CA GLU A 178 12.67 -5.01 -18.61
C GLU A 178 11.76 -5.98 -19.35
N GLY A 179 11.54 -7.18 -18.81
CA GLY A 179 10.71 -8.22 -19.43
C GLY A 179 9.21 -7.94 -19.31
N ILE A 180 8.76 -7.49 -18.13
CA ILE A 180 7.34 -7.25 -17.83
C ILE A 180 6.89 -5.88 -18.36
N ARG A 181 7.77 -4.86 -18.33
CA ARG A 181 7.47 -3.46 -18.66
C ARG A 181 6.21 -2.94 -17.95
N PRO A 182 6.18 -2.92 -16.61
CA PRO A 182 5.02 -2.42 -15.89
C PRO A 182 4.78 -0.93 -16.15
N ASN A 183 3.54 -0.48 -16.00
CA ASN A 183 3.18 0.94 -16.13
C ASN A 183 3.67 1.76 -14.92
N LEU A 184 3.93 1.12 -13.78
CA LEU A 184 4.49 1.75 -12.58
C LEU A 184 5.35 0.77 -11.79
N VAL A 185 6.45 1.26 -11.22
CA VAL A 185 7.21 0.55 -10.19
C VAL A 185 7.10 1.30 -8.86
N GLY A 186 6.72 0.58 -7.82
CA GLY A 186 6.66 1.07 -6.45
C GLY A 186 7.76 0.45 -5.59
N SER A 187 8.83 1.19 -5.27
CA SER A 187 9.94 0.63 -4.49
C SER A 187 10.67 1.66 -3.61
N GLY A 188 11.97 1.49 -3.32
CA GLY A 188 12.79 2.35 -2.50
C GLY A 188 13.57 3.42 -3.27
N ILE A 189 14.36 4.20 -2.53
CA ILE A 189 15.16 5.30 -3.12
C ILE A 189 16.27 4.77 -4.04
N LYS A 190 16.81 3.60 -3.74
CA LYS A 190 17.93 3.00 -4.48
C LYS A 190 17.47 2.54 -5.87
N GLU A 191 16.21 2.11 -5.98
CA GLU A 191 15.59 1.59 -7.19
C GLU A 191 14.99 2.71 -8.07
N LYS A 192 14.69 3.88 -7.48
CA LYS A 192 14.00 4.99 -8.18
C LYS A 192 14.69 5.40 -9.48
N TYR A 193 15.94 5.84 -9.39
CA TYR A 193 16.61 6.47 -10.53
C TYR A 193 17.00 5.49 -11.64
N PRO A 194 17.47 4.26 -11.35
CA PRO A 194 17.63 3.24 -12.38
C PRO A 194 16.35 3.01 -13.18
N VAL A 195 15.21 2.82 -12.51
CA VAL A 195 13.92 2.54 -13.17
C VAL A 195 13.43 3.74 -13.98
N GLN A 196 13.52 4.97 -13.45
CA GLN A 196 13.14 6.16 -14.20
C GLN A 196 13.99 6.35 -15.47
N LYS A 197 15.28 5.97 -15.44
CA LYS A 197 16.15 5.98 -16.63
C LYS A 197 15.79 4.92 -17.67
N MET A 198 14.99 3.91 -17.32
CA MET A 198 14.38 2.96 -18.26
C MET A 198 13.07 3.48 -18.90
N GLY A 199 12.68 4.72 -18.58
CA GLY A 199 11.45 5.33 -19.06
C GLY A 199 10.19 4.75 -18.41
N ILE A 200 10.30 4.24 -17.18
CA ILE A 200 9.17 3.67 -16.43
C ILE A 200 8.82 4.60 -15.26
N PRO A 201 7.53 4.98 -15.10
CA PRO A 201 7.05 5.70 -13.94
C PRO A 201 7.43 5.02 -12.62
N PHE A 202 7.78 5.82 -11.61
CA PHE A 202 8.22 5.32 -10.32
C PHE A 202 7.60 6.10 -9.16
N ARG A 203 7.20 5.38 -8.10
CA ARG A 203 6.83 5.95 -6.80
C ARG A 203 7.62 5.30 -5.67
N GLN A 204 8.21 6.10 -4.78
CA GLN A 204 8.79 5.57 -3.55
C GLN A 204 7.69 5.12 -2.59
N MET A 205 7.64 3.83 -2.30
CA MET A 205 6.65 3.22 -1.41
C MET A 205 7.15 3.08 0.04
N HIS A 206 8.35 3.60 0.34
CA HIS A 206 8.87 3.78 1.70
C HIS A 206 8.61 5.19 2.24
N SER A 207 9.11 6.19 1.52
CA SER A 207 9.08 7.62 1.89
C SER A 207 7.85 8.36 1.37
N TRP A 208 6.99 7.69 0.61
CA TRP A 208 5.88 8.31 -0.14
C TRP A 208 6.34 9.42 -1.08
N ASP A 209 7.62 9.37 -1.50
CA ASP A 209 8.25 10.41 -2.32
C ASP A 209 8.00 11.81 -1.75
N TYR A 210 8.16 11.94 -0.43
CA TYR A 210 7.96 13.19 0.32
C TYR A 210 6.52 13.72 0.32
N SER A 211 5.54 12.88 -0.04
CA SER A 211 4.12 13.17 0.06
C SER A 211 3.48 12.42 1.24
N GLY A 212 2.30 11.83 1.03
CA GLY A 212 1.51 11.18 2.06
C GLY A 212 0.71 12.17 2.92
N PRO A 213 0.01 11.67 3.94
CA PRO A 213 -0.10 10.27 4.34
C PRO A 213 -0.86 9.42 3.31
N TYR A 214 -0.64 8.09 3.29
CA TYR A 214 -1.40 7.15 2.42
C TYR A 214 -2.36 6.25 3.21
N HIS A 215 -2.34 6.28 4.54
CA HIS A 215 -3.32 5.55 5.36
C HIS A 215 -4.63 6.35 5.48
N GLY A 216 -5.75 5.65 5.56
CA GLY A 216 -7.08 6.23 5.78
C GLY A 216 -7.68 6.88 4.54
N TYR A 217 -8.94 7.33 4.64
CA TYR A 217 -9.69 7.87 3.49
C TYR A 217 -9.03 9.11 2.88
N ASP A 218 -8.57 10.06 3.71
CA ASP A 218 -7.82 11.23 3.23
C ASP A 218 -6.51 10.80 2.54
N GLY A 219 -5.87 9.75 3.06
CA GLY A 219 -4.63 9.23 2.48
C GLY A 219 -4.86 8.53 1.13
N PHE A 220 -6.02 7.91 0.93
CA PHE A 220 -6.37 7.33 -0.37
C PHE A 220 -6.51 8.40 -1.46
N ALA A 221 -7.06 9.57 -1.14
CA ALA A 221 -7.13 10.69 -2.09
C ALA A 221 -5.73 11.16 -2.54
N ILE A 222 -4.77 11.20 -1.61
CA ILE A 222 -3.37 11.58 -1.87
C ILE A 222 -2.68 10.47 -2.67
N PHE A 223 -2.87 9.20 -2.29
CA PHE A 223 -2.34 8.05 -3.02
C PHE A 223 -2.79 8.05 -4.49
N ALA A 224 -4.09 8.20 -4.74
CA ALA A 224 -4.63 8.21 -6.10
C ALA A 224 -4.07 9.37 -6.94
N ARG A 225 -3.99 10.57 -6.36
CA ARG A 225 -3.34 11.73 -6.99
C ARG A 225 -1.89 11.44 -7.36
N ASP A 226 -1.12 10.86 -6.45
CA ASP A 226 0.31 10.66 -6.64
C ASP A 226 0.63 9.55 -7.65
N VAL A 227 -0.18 8.50 -7.68
CA VAL A 227 -0.10 7.43 -8.68
C VAL A 227 -0.44 7.97 -10.06
N ASP A 228 -1.54 8.73 -10.20
CA ASP A 228 -1.90 9.42 -11.45
C ASP A 228 -0.80 10.36 -11.94
N LEU A 229 -0.28 11.21 -11.05
CA LEU A 229 0.78 12.15 -11.40
C LEU A 229 2.05 11.45 -11.89
N ALA A 230 2.39 10.29 -11.33
CA ALA A 230 3.56 9.55 -11.77
C ALA A 230 3.35 8.89 -13.13
N ILE A 231 2.21 8.23 -13.35
CA ILE A 231 1.95 7.48 -14.58
C ILE A 231 1.69 8.43 -15.75
N ASN A 232 0.82 9.41 -15.54
CA ASN A 232 0.33 10.32 -16.59
C ASN A 232 1.18 11.60 -16.73
N ASN A 233 2.45 11.55 -16.33
CA ASN A 233 3.35 12.70 -16.47
C ASN A 233 3.81 12.86 -17.92
N PRO A 234 3.76 14.06 -18.52
CA PRO A 234 4.17 14.26 -19.92
C PRO A 234 5.68 14.05 -20.15
N VAL A 235 6.50 13.95 -19.10
CA VAL A 235 7.93 13.66 -19.25
C VAL A 235 8.18 12.30 -19.92
N TRP A 236 7.26 11.33 -19.79
CA TRP A 236 7.45 9.99 -20.35
C TRP A 236 7.33 9.97 -21.87
N ASP A 237 6.53 10.87 -22.45
CA ASP A 237 6.43 11.06 -23.91
C ASP A 237 7.71 11.68 -24.50
N LEU A 238 8.56 12.26 -23.65
CA LEU A 238 9.83 12.90 -24.03
C LEU A 238 11.04 11.97 -23.82
N PHE A 239 10.82 10.69 -23.50
CA PHE A 239 11.90 9.74 -23.22
C PHE A 239 12.79 9.47 -24.46
N HIS A 240 12.19 9.40 -25.65
CA HIS A 240 12.90 9.16 -26.89
C HIS A 240 13.24 10.47 -27.60
N ALA A 241 14.52 10.67 -27.93
CA ALA A 241 14.94 11.80 -28.74
C ALA A 241 14.32 11.71 -30.15
N PRO A 242 13.74 12.79 -30.70
CA PRO A 242 12.98 12.74 -31.95
C PRO A 242 13.84 12.41 -33.19
N TRP A 243 15.17 12.52 -33.10
CA TRP A 243 16.11 12.14 -34.15
C TRP A 243 16.63 10.70 -34.05
N LYS A 244 16.27 9.96 -32.99
CA LYS A 244 16.59 8.53 -32.84
C LYS A 244 15.35 7.73 -33.19
N ARG A 245 15.48 6.76 -34.11
CA ARG A 245 14.38 5.83 -34.45
C ARG A 245 13.90 5.11 -33.19
N SER A 246 12.59 4.97 -33.04
CA SER A 246 12.02 4.20 -31.94
C SER A 246 12.15 2.70 -32.24
N ARG A 247 12.31 1.84 -31.22
CA ARG A 247 12.32 0.37 -31.42
C ARG A 247 11.01 -0.16 -32.06
N GLY A 248 9.92 0.62 -32.02
CA GLY A 248 8.68 0.31 -32.71
C GLY A 248 8.81 0.36 -34.23
N ASP A 249 9.62 1.29 -34.75
CA ASP A 249 9.90 1.43 -36.18
C ASP A 249 10.74 0.27 -36.72
N GLU A 250 11.63 -0.30 -35.89
CA GLU A 250 12.47 -1.45 -36.28
C GLU A 250 11.68 -2.76 -36.42
N ARG A 251 10.63 -2.97 -35.60
CA ARG A 251 9.74 -4.14 -35.73
C ARG A 251 8.78 -4.04 -36.91
N ALA A 252 8.32 -2.83 -37.25
CA ALA A 252 7.45 -2.61 -38.42
C ALA A 252 8.19 -2.87 -39.74
N MET A 253 9.47 -2.50 -39.82
CA MET A 253 10.31 -2.77 -41.00
C MET A 253 10.78 -4.22 -41.11
N ALA A 254 10.90 -4.97 -40.01
CA ALA A 254 11.30 -6.38 -40.04
C ALA A 254 10.14 -7.32 -40.43
N ALA A 255 8.91 -6.80 -40.48
CA ALA A 255 7.70 -7.51 -40.90
C ALA A 255 7.30 -7.21 -42.36
N GLU A 256 8.10 -6.42 -43.08
CA GLU A 256 7.97 -6.06 -44.49
C GLU A 256 9.14 -6.65 -45.29
#